data_AF-A0A2D7S1A9-F1
#
_entry.id   AF-A0A2D7S1A9-F1
#
_cell.length_a   1.000
_cell.length_b   1.000
_cell.length_c   1.000
_cell.angle_alpha   90.00
_cell.angle_beta   90.00
_cell.angle_gamma   90.00
#
_symmetry.space_group_name_H-M   'P 1'
#
loop_
_entity.id
_entity.type
_entity.pdbx_description
1 polymer ?
#
loop_
_entity_poly.entity_id
_entity_poly.type
_entity_poly.pdbx_seq_one_letter_code
_entity_poly.pdbx_strand_id
1 'polypeptide(L)'
;NAFFDYEAKYKGKAKEITPARISKRITAKIQKKTIDIYKKMNLSAICRVDFIIKEKEPYIIEINTIPGFSEKSIIPQQLKASNIDLEEIFDLCLRNI
;
A
#
# COMPACT_ATOMS: atom_id res chain seq x y z
N ASN A 1 0.87 20.18 -6.41
CA ASN A 1 2.25 19.66 -6.36
C ASN A 1 2.48 18.69 -7.50
N ALA A 2 3.62 18.81 -8.18
CA ALA A 2 4.03 17.89 -9.26
C ALA A 2 4.67 16.59 -8.72
N PHE A 3 5.09 16.58 -7.45
CA PHE A 3 5.71 15.45 -6.77
C PHE A 3 5.05 15.20 -5.41
N PHE A 4 5.10 13.96 -4.93
CA PHE A 4 4.61 13.59 -3.60
C PHE A 4 5.69 13.89 -2.54
N ASP A 5 5.80 15.15 -2.18
CA ASP A 5 6.73 15.68 -1.18
C ASP A 5 6.13 15.72 0.24
N TYR A 6 6.90 16.16 1.23
CA TYR A 6 6.45 16.27 2.63
C TYR A 6 5.15 17.08 2.77
N GLU A 7 5.02 18.18 2.01
CA GLU A 7 3.79 18.98 2.04
C GLU A 7 2.61 18.25 1.40
N ALA A 8 2.81 17.51 0.33
CA ALA A 8 1.79 16.64 -0.25
C ALA A 8 1.34 15.56 0.75
N LYS A 9 2.27 15.02 1.55
CA LYS A 9 2.03 13.97 2.54
C LYS A 9 1.30 14.46 3.80
N TYR A 10 1.58 15.69 4.27
CA TYR A 10 1.08 16.17 5.57
C TYR A 10 0.23 17.43 5.53
N LYS A 11 0.29 18.23 4.45
CA LYS A 11 -0.47 19.48 4.31
C LYS A 11 -1.66 19.38 3.35
N GLY A 12 -2.15 18.16 3.09
CA GLY A 12 -3.38 17.92 2.34
C GLY A 12 -3.34 18.32 0.86
N LYS A 13 -2.14 18.46 0.27
CA LYS A 13 -1.99 18.80 -1.16
C LYS A 13 -2.12 17.60 -2.10
N ALA A 14 -2.31 16.39 -1.55
CA ALA A 14 -2.61 15.18 -2.30
C ALA A 14 -3.97 14.60 -1.88
N LYS A 15 -4.72 14.11 -2.86
CA LYS A 15 -5.96 13.38 -2.61
C LYS A 15 -5.64 11.88 -2.58
N GLU A 16 -5.75 11.29 -1.41
CA GLU A 16 -5.68 9.85 -1.24
C GLU A 16 -7.03 9.23 -1.61
N ILE A 17 -7.02 8.26 -2.50
CA ILE A 17 -8.25 7.63 -3.01
C ILE A 17 -8.09 6.12 -2.88
N THR A 18 -8.87 5.56 -1.97
CA THR A 18 -8.88 4.13 -1.67
C THR A 18 -10.32 3.61 -1.81
N PRO A 19 -10.59 2.62 -2.67
CA PRO A 19 -9.64 1.97 -3.58
C PRO A 19 -9.17 2.88 -4.73
N ALA A 20 -7.99 2.59 -5.27
CA ALA A 20 -7.40 3.38 -6.34
C ALA A 20 -8.26 3.35 -7.61
N ARG A 21 -8.46 4.51 -8.25
CA ARG A 21 -9.23 4.66 -9.50
C ARG A 21 -8.41 4.27 -10.73
N ILE A 22 -8.06 2.99 -10.82
CA ILE A 22 -7.27 2.41 -11.91
C ILE A 22 -7.99 1.21 -12.52
N SER A 23 -7.60 0.82 -13.73
CA SER A 23 -8.21 -0.33 -14.40
C SER A 23 -7.96 -1.64 -13.62
N LYS A 24 -8.88 -2.60 -13.75
CA LYS A 24 -8.72 -3.96 -13.19
C LYS A 24 -7.42 -4.62 -13.65
N ARG A 25 -7.01 -4.37 -14.90
CA ARG A 25 -5.74 -4.88 -15.47
C ARG A 25 -4.51 -4.35 -14.72
N ILE A 26 -4.46 -3.05 -14.43
CA ILE A 26 -3.34 -2.45 -13.68
C ILE A 26 -3.38 -2.92 -12.22
N THR A 27 -4.57 -2.99 -11.62
CA THR A 27 -4.76 -3.51 -10.25
C THR A 27 -4.17 -4.91 -10.11
N ALA A 28 -4.53 -5.83 -11.01
CA ALA A 28 -4.03 -7.21 -10.99
C ALA A 28 -2.49 -7.27 -11.19
N LYS A 29 -1.93 -6.41 -12.06
CA LYS A 29 -0.47 -6.32 -12.24
C LYS A 29 0.24 -5.88 -10.96
N ILE A 30 -0.28 -4.86 -10.28
CA ILE A 30 0.28 -4.35 -9.02
C ILE A 30 0.20 -5.43 -7.94
N GLN A 31 -0.97 -6.04 -7.73
CA GLN A 31 -1.16 -7.10 -6.74
C GLN A 31 -0.21 -8.28 -6.97
N LYS A 32 -0.10 -8.76 -8.21
CA LYS A 32 0.84 -9.84 -8.56
C LYS A 32 2.29 -9.46 -8.24
N LYS A 33 2.74 -8.27 -8.66
CA LYS A 33 4.09 -7.78 -8.36
C LYS A 33 4.32 -7.66 -6.86
N THR A 34 3.37 -7.14 -6.09
CA THR A 34 3.48 -7.02 -4.63
C THR A 34 3.65 -8.39 -3.96
N ILE A 35 2.87 -9.40 -4.38
CA ILE A 35 3.00 -10.77 -3.86
C ILE A 35 4.38 -11.36 -4.22
N ASP A 36 4.84 -11.17 -5.45
CA ASP A 36 6.15 -11.66 -5.89
C ASP A 36 7.29 -11.00 -5.10
N ILE A 37 7.21 -9.69 -4.84
CA ILE A 37 8.18 -8.94 -4.02
C ILE A 37 8.19 -9.47 -2.60
N TYR A 38 7.02 -9.59 -1.98
CA TYR A 38 6.87 -10.06 -0.59
C TYR A 38 7.57 -11.41 -0.39
N LYS A 39 7.34 -12.36 -1.32
CA LYS A 39 7.96 -13.68 -1.29
C LYS A 39 9.47 -13.63 -1.55
N LYS A 40 9.92 -12.92 -2.60
CA LYS A 40 11.33 -12.88 -2.99
C LYS A 40 12.23 -12.17 -1.97
N MET A 41 11.67 -11.20 -1.26
CA MET A 41 12.37 -10.46 -0.21
C MET A 41 12.25 -11.11 1.16
N ASN A 42 11.59 -12.29 1.25
CA ASN A 42 11.32 -13.01 2.49
C ASN A 42 10.71 -12.10 3.58
N LEU A 43 9.75 -11.26 3.18
CA LEU A 43 9.05 -10.37 4.10
C LEU A 43 8.03 -11.18 4.90
N SER A 44 7.76 -10.72 6.12
CA SER A 44 6.76 -11.27 7.02
C SER A 44 5.86 -10.17 7.56
N ALA A 45 4.76 -10.56 8.21
CA ALA A 45 3.75 -9.65 8.74
C ALA A 45 3.24 -8.66 7.66
N ILE A 46 3.39 -7.35 7.89
CA ILE A 46 2.81 -6.30 7.06
C ILE A 46 3.92 -5.48 6.41
N CYS A 47 3.81 -5.27 5.10
CA CYS A 47 4.62 -4.29 4.39
C CYS A 47 3.73 -3.43 3.48
N ARG A 48 4.20 -2.25 3.11
CA ARG A 48 3.61 -1.43 2.04
C ARG A 48 4.58 -1.33 0.88
N VAL A 49 4.13 -1.65 -0.32
CA VAL A 49 4.93 -1.47 -1.55
C VAL A 49 4.32 -0.33 -2.34
N ASP A 50 5.13 0.69 -2.60
CA ASP A 50 4.69 1.91 -3.29
C ASP A 50 5.05 1.84 -4.78
N PHE A 51 4.11 2.26 -5.62
CA PHE A 51 4.25 2.23 -7.07
C PHE A 51 3.98 3.60 -7.68
N ILE A 52 4.71 3.92 -8.75
CA ILE A 52 4.36 4.98 -9.70
C ILE A 52 3.86 4.35 -10.99
N ILE A 53 2.81 4.91 -11.58
CA ILE A 53 2.27 4.44 -12.86
C ILE A 53 2.65 5.45 -13.94
N LYS A 54 3.37 4.98 -14.96
CA LYS A 54 3.67 5.74 -16.18
C LYS A 54 3.15 4.95 -17.37
N GLU A 55 2.40 5.59 -18.28
CA GLU A 55 1.91 4.96 -19.52
C GLU A 55 1.17 3.62 -19.29
N LYS A 56 0.39 3.51 -18.20
CA LYS A 56 -0.35 2.30 -17.77
C LYS A 56 0.55 1.14 -17.30
N GLU A 57 1.84 1.38 -17.08
CA GLU A 57 2.76 0.41 -16.48
C GLU A 57 3.14 0.83 -15.05
N PRO A 58 2.99 -0.06 -14.06
CA PRO A 58 3.40 0.21 -12.68
C PRO A 58 4.90 -0.09 -12.47
N TYR A 59 5.60 0.86 -11.85
CA TYR A 59 7.00 0.77 -11.44
C TYR A 59 7.08 0.87 -9.93
N ILE A 60 7.90 0.03 -9.30
CA ILE A 60 8.12 0.07 -7.85
C ILE A 60 8.95 1.32 -7.53
N ILE A 61 8.55 2.04 -6.49
CA ILE A 61 9.32 3.15 -5.92
C ILE A 61 10.12 2.63 -4.72
N GLU A 62 9.41 2.06 -3.74
CA GLU A 62 10.00 1.63 -2.47
C GLU A 62 9.17 0.52 -1.81
N ILE A 63 9.81 -0.13 -0.83
CA ILE A 63 9.19 -1.11 0.06
C ILE A 63 9.35 -0.59 1.48
N ASN A 64 8.24 -0.42 2.19
CA ASN A 64 8.19 -0.04 3.59
C ASN A 64 7.87 -1.28 4.42
N THR A 65 8.88 -1.82 5.12
CA THR A 65 8.73 -2.98 6.02
C THR A 65 8.02 -2.63 7.33
N ILE A 66 8.01 -1.35 7.71
CA ILE A 66 7.23 -0.83 8.84
C ILE A 66 6.41 0.37 8.32
N PRO A 67 5.20 0.13 7.79
CA PRO A 67 4.34 1.21 7.31
C PRO A 67 3.67 1.97 8.46
N GLY A 68 3.06 3.12 8.15
CA GLY A 68 2.25 3.86 9.12
C GLY A 68 0.89 3.20 9.37
N PHE A 69 0.41 3.29 10.61
CA PHE A 69 -0.86 2.70 11.06
C PHE A 69 -1.81 3.70 11.74
N SER A 70 -1.57 5.01 11.64
CA SER A 70 -2.56 6.00 12.08
C SER A 70 -3.81 5.93 11.19
N GLU A 71 -4.95 6.45 11.65
CA GLU A 71 -6.22 6.41 10.88
C GLU A 71 -6.10 6.97 9.45
N LYS A 72 -5.24 7.98 9.26
CA LYS A 72 -4.97 8.60 7.96
C LYS A 72 -3.93 7.84 7.13
N SER A 73 -3.32 6.78 7.65
CA SER A 73 -2.32 6.00 6.92
C SER A 73 -2.95 5.09 5.86
N ILE A 74 -2.16 4.75 4.84
CA ILE A 74 -2.62 3.96 3.68
C ILE A 74 -3.05 2.54 4.05
N ILE A 75 -2.35 1.85 4.95
CA ILE A 75 -2.69 0.46 5.31
C ILE A 75 -4.07 0.39 5.98
N PRO A 76 -4.40 1.17 7.03
CA PRO A 76 -5.75 1.20 7.59
C PRO A 76 -6.85 1.54 6.55
N GLN A 77 -6.59 2.50 5.65
CA GLN A 77 -7.54 2.83 4.57
C GLN A 77 -7.80 1.63 3.63
N GLN A 78 -6.75 0.90 3.26
CA GLN A 78 -6.84 -0.28 2.37
C GLN A 78 -7.59 -1.44 3.02
N LEU A 79 -7.34 -1.70 4.30
CA LEU A 79 -8.05 -2.72 5.07
C LEU A 79 -9.54 -2.38 5.19
N LYS A 80 -9.87 -1.14 5.56
CA LYS A 80 -11.25 -0.65 5.62
C LYS A 80 -11.97 -0.79 4.28
N ALA A 81 -11.32 -0.41 3.18
CA ALA A 81 -11.90 -0.55 1.83
C ALA A 81 -12.09 -2.03 1.41
N SER A 82 -11.40 -2.96 2.07
CA SER A 82 -11.51 -4.40 1.86
C SER A 82 -12.44 -5.06 2.88
N ASN A 83 -13.09 -4.29 3.77
CA ASN A 83 -13.87 -4.78 4.90
C ASN A 83 -13.09 -5.76 5.79
N ILE A 84 -11.82 -5.46 6.05
CA ILE A 84 -10.96 -6.21 6.97
C ILE A 84 -10.63 -5.29 8.15
N ASP A 85 -10.76 -5.82 9.36
CA ASP A 85 -10.42 -5.07 10.57
C ASP A 85 -8.91 -5.06 10.82
N LEU A 86 -8.39 -3.92 11.26
CA LEU A 86 -6.96 -3.76 11.52
C LEU A 86 -6.49 -4.70 12.65
N GLU A 87 -7.34 -4.92 13.65
CA GLU A 87 -7.09 -5.83 14.77
C GLU A 87 -6.91 -7.28 14.29
N GLU A 88 -7.77 -7.77 13.39
CA GLU A 88 -7.67 -9.11 12.82
C GLU A 88 -6.32 -9.35 12.13
N ILE A 89 -5.81 -8.32 11.45
CA ILE A 89 -4.51 -8.36 10.76
C ILE A 89 -3.36 -8.37 11.76
N PHE A 90 -3.42 -7.59 12.83
CA PHE A 90 -2.39 -7.62 13.88
C PHE A 90 -2.37 -8.97 14.59
N ASP A 91 -3.53 -9.53 14.92
CA ASP A 91 -3.63 -10.88 15.48
C ASP A 91 -3.05 -11.94 14.56
N LEU A 92 -3.28 -11.83 13.24
CA LEU A 92 -2.67 -12.74 12.26
C LEU A 92 -1.15 -12.59 12.23
N CYS A 93 -0.62 -11.38 12.35
CA CYS A 93 0.82 -11.14 12.36
C CYS A 93 1.48 -11.71 13.61
N LEU A 94 0.87 -11.54 14.78
CA LEU A 94 1.37 -12.06 16.06
C LEU A 94 1.37 -13.59 16.12
N ARG A 95 0.40 -14.25 15.47
CA ARG A 95 0.31 -15.72 15.40
C ARG A 95 1.29 -16.38 14.42
N ASN A 96 1.89 -15.60 13.52
CA ASN A 96 2.84 -16.07 12.50
C ASN A 96 4.30 -15.68 12.81
N ILE A 97 4.58 -15.34 14.08
CA ILE A 97 5.92 -15.25 14.67
C ILE A 97 6.18 -16.56 15.42
#